data_AF-A0AAU2UXE9-F1
#
_entry.id   AF-A0AAU2UXE9-F1
#
_cell.length_a   1.000
_cell.length_b   1.000
_cell.length_c   1.000
_cell.angle_alpha   90.00
_cell.angle_beta   90.00
_cell.angle_gamma   90.00
#
_symmetry.space_group_name_H-M   'P 1'
#
loop_
_entity.id
_entity.type
_entity.pdbx_description
1 polymer ?
#
loop_
_entity_poly.entity_id
_entity_poly.type
_entity_poly.pdbx_seq_one_letter_code
_entity_poly.pdbx_strand_id
1 'polypeptide(L)'
;MLALLTIAGAALAVGGRVQGGVTVPTAVLDSQQQVTVGAAQHVRRAVRASELDLGQLAAGLSLAADTSHFDGQLKDFRKRYGRYQAVYVLDTNRQPVARAGGQPHPERVPERPTGAGSSDALAVDRLPVVIQHAPFTYSDGKRAVVVAEFDLASLKHAFDAVLPATAWVVDARSEVLASTSGFTAFQKLGRAELRRAAAADRPAVSLAGGGSVDAREIVASAPVRDGGRTPGPSWRVVTARSVNTVLLPETQARDQAKLAALAVAAVAVAVFGWLYVMWLRPLRRLVGDAERIADGELRAGVEVRRHDELGQVAGALEQIRLRLVKAASDRTPVH
;
A
#
# COMPACT_ATOMS: atom_id res chain seq x y z
N MET A 1 1.59 34.74 33.22
CA MET A 1 2.00 34.84 31.79
C MET A 1 3.18 33.90 31.47
N LEU A 2 4.21 33.78 32.32
CA LEU A 2 5.32 32.83 32.09
C LEU A 2 4.92 31.34 32.02
N ALA A 3 3.91 30.90 32.77
CA ALA A 3 3.42 29.52 32.72
C ALA A 3 2.70 29.13 31.40
N LEU A 4 2.28 30.13 30.62
CA LEU A 4 1.61 29.94 29.31
C LEU A 4 2.63 29.68 28.17
N LEU A 5 3.87 30.15 28.30
CA LEU A 5 4.93 29.93 27.30
C LEU A 5 5.58 28.55 27.44
N THR A 6 5.66 28.00 28.67
CA THR A 6 6.29 26.70 28.92
C THR A 6 5.43 25.53 28.45
N ILE A 7 4.11 25.59 28.61
CA ILE A 7 3.20 24.51 28.18
C ILE A 7 2.98 24.54 26.65
N ALA A 8 2.87 25.73 26.04
CA ALA A 8 2.78 25.87 24.59
C ALA A 8 4.09 25.50 23.87
N GLY A 9 5.25 25.81 24.49
CA GLY A 9 6.57 25.40 24.00
C GLY A 9 6.79 23.89 24.06
N ALA A 10 6.31 23.22 25.11
CA ALA A 10 6.41 21.76 25.24
C ALA A 10 5.56 21.00 24.20
N ALA A 11 4.35 21.50 23.88
CA ALA A 11 3.50 20.90 22.86
C ALA A 11 4.06 21.08 21.43
N LEU A 12 4.73 22.20 21.14
CA LEU A 12 5.41 22.43 19.86
C LEU A 12 6.76 21.70 19.76
N ALA A 13 7.45 21.46 20.88
CA ALA A 13 8.71 20.69 20.90
C ALA A 13 8.49 19.18 20.67
N VAL A 14 7.33 18.62 21.04
CA VAL A 14 7.01 17.21 20.76
C VAL A 14 6.60 16.98 19.29
N GLY A 15 6.17 18.03 18.58
CA GLY A 15 5.89 17.97 17.14
C GLY A 15 7.05 18.43 16.25
N GLY A 16 8.07 19.08 16.82
CA GLY A 16 9.12 19.78 16.09
C GLY A 16 10.47 19.07 16.15
N ARG A 17 10.73 18.23 15.15
CA ARG A 17 12.01 17.66 14.67
C ARG A 17 12.02 16.14 14.66
N VAL A 18 11.45 15.58 13.60
CA VAL A 18 11.92 14.32 13.04
C VAL A 18 12.62 14.63 11.72
N GLN A 19 13.82 15.22 11.80
CA GLN A 19 14.81 15.09 10.74
C GLN A 19 15.52 13.76 10.97
N GLY A 20 14.84 12.66 10.63
CA GLY A 20 15.41 11.33 10.58
C GLY A 20 14.98 10.70 9.27
N GLY A 21 15.91 10.33 8.41
CA GLY A 21 15.58 9.56 7.21
C GLY A 21 14.72 8.36 7.60
N VAL A 22 13.67 8.08 6.83
CA VAL A 22 12.72 7.01 7.18
C VAL A 22 13.43 5.67 7.28
N THR A 23 13.59 5.17 8.50
CA THR A 23 14.16 3.85 8.77
C THR A 23 13.02 2.86 8.68
N VAL A 24 12.97 2.08 7.60
CA VAL A 24 12.00 0.99 7.48
C VAL A 24 12.48 -0.17 8.36
N PRO A 25 11.66 -0.70 9.28
CA PRO A 25 12.06 -1.83 10.13
C PRO A 25 12.48 -3.04 9.31
N THR A 26 13.51 -3.75 9.75
CA THR A 26 13.98 -4.99 9.09
C THR A 26 12.86 -6.02 8.94
N ALA A 27 11.99 -6.15 9.95
CA ALA A 27 10.81 -7.02 9.90
C ALA A 27 9.86 -6.72 8.73
N VAL A 28 9.75 -5.46 8.31
CA VAL A 28 8.93 -5.07 7.14
C VAL A 28 9.62 -5.50 5.85
N LEU A 29 10.94 -5.32 5.76
CA LEU A 29 11.72 -5.77 4.60
C LEU A 29 11.67 -7.30 4.47
N ASP A 30 11.83 -8.02 5.58
CA ASP A 30 11.77 -9.48 5.64
C ASP A 30 10.37 -9.99 5.24
N SER A 31 9.32 -9.34 5.74
CA SER A 31 7.94 -9.64 5.35
C SER A 31 7.73 -9.44 3.84
N GLN A 32 8.19 -8.33 3.26
CA GLN A 32 8.08 -8.09 1.82
C GLN A 32 8.87 -9.12 1.00
N GLN A 33 10.05 -9.53 1.48
CA GLN A 33 10.84 -10.58 0.85
C GLN A 33 10.09 -11.91 0.86
N GLN A 34 9.50 -12.31 2.00
CA GLN A 34 8.73 -13.54 2.13
C GLN A 34 7.49 -13.54 1.22
N VAL A 35 6.75 -12.44 1.16
CA VAL A 35 5.61 -12.27 0.24
C VAL A 35 6.05 -12.46 -1.21
N THR A 36 7.20 -11.87 -1.58
CA THR A 36 7.75 -12.00 -2.95
C THR A 36 8.20 -13.41 -3.29
N VAL A 37 8.83 -14.11 -2.33
CA VAL A 37 9.18 -15.53 -2.47
C VAL A 37 7.92 -16.38 -2.64
N GLY A 38 6.89 -16.13 -1.84
CA GLY A 38 5.60 -16.80 -1.95
C GLY A 38 4.95 -16.58 -3.33
N ALA A 39 5.02 -15.37 -3.87
CA ALA A 39 4.52 -15.04 -5.20
C ALA A 39 5.27 -15.81 -6.30
N ALA A 40 6.60 -15.86 -6.25
CA ALA A 40 7.42 -16.63 -7.19
C ALA A 40 7.08 -18.13 -7.16
N GLN A 41 6.84 -18.68 -5.97
CA GLN A 41 6.38 -20.06 -5.83
C GLN A 41 4.98 -20.30 -6.41
N HIS A 42 4.05 -19.34 -6.28
CA HIS A 42 2.73 -19.44 -6.90
C HIS A 42 2.81 -19.45 -8.42
N VAL A 43 3.62 -18.56 -9.03
CA VAL A 43 3.87 -18.57 -10.48
C VAL A 43 4.43 -19.91 -10.93
N ARG A 44 5.43 -20.43 -10.22
CA ARG A 44 6.02 -21.74 -10.52
C ARG A 44 4.97 -22.85 -10.47
N ARG A 45 4.16 -22.89 -9.41
CA ARG A 45 3.09 -23.89 -9.26
C ARG A 45 2.06 -23.80 -10.37
N ALA A 46 1.68 -22.59 -10.80
CA ALA A 46 0.74 -22.39 -11.89
C ALA A 46 1.28 -22.95 -13.22
N VAL A 47 2.55 -22.68 -13.54
CA VAL A 47 3.20 -23.23 -14.75
C VAL A 47 3.34 -24.74 -14.65
N ARG A 48 3.82 -25.30 -13.53
CA ARG A 48 3.92 -26.75 -13.34
C ARG A 48 2.57 -27.45 -13.42
N ALA A 49 1.52 -26.85 -12.87
CA ALA A 49 0.16 -27.37 -12.99
C ALA A 49 -0.27 -27.44 -14.47
N SER A 50 0.03 -26.40 -15.27
CA SER A 50 -0.26 -26.44 -16.70
C SER A 50 0.50 -27.49 -17.49
N GLU A 51 1.78 -27.75 -17.16
CA GLU A 51 2.53 -28.87 -17.76
C GLU A 51 1.91 -30.22 -17.41
N LEU A 52 1.46 -30.40 -16.16
CA LEU A 52 0.80 -31.63 -15.71
C LEU A 52 -0.54 -31.83 -16.43
N ASP A 53 -1.35 -30.78 -16.53
CA ASP A 53 -2.64 -30.82 -17.24
C ASP A 53 -2.43 -31.19 -18.72
N LEU A 54 -1.38 -30.66 -19.36
CA LEU A 54 -1.02 -31.02 -20.72
C LEU A 54 -0.55 -32.48 -20.84
N GLY A 55 0.22 -32.97 -19.86
CA GLY A 55 0.62 -34.38 -19.79
C GLY A 55 -0.57 -35.34 -19.63
N GLN A 56 -1.58 -34.95 -18.84
CA GLN A 56 -2.83 -35.71 -18.71
C GLN A 56 -3.61 -35.74 -20.03
N LEU A 57 -3.67 -34.61 -20.74
CA LEU A 57 -4.26 -34.56 -22.07
C LEU A 57 -3.51 -35.51 -23.04
N ALA A 58 -2.18 -35.48 -23.04
CA ALA A 58 -1.35 -36.36 -23.86
C ALA A 58 -1.63 -37.85 -23.59
N ALA A 59 -1.74 -38.24 -22.31
CA ALA A 59 -2.08 -39.60 -21.90
C ALA A 59 -3.51 -40.00 -22.29
N GLY A 60 -4.47 -39.07 -22.29
CA GLY A 60 -5.81 -39.33 -22.81
C GLY A 60 -5.82 -39.54 -24.32
N LEU A 61 -5.08 -38.72 -25.06
CA LEU A 61 -4.97 -38.80 -26.52
C LEU A 61 -4.26 -40.09 -26.98
N SER A 62 -3.29 -40.60 -26.20
CA SER A 62 -2.58 -41.85 -26.54
C SER A 62 -3.49 -43.09 -26.56
N LEU A 63 -4.63 -43.04 -25.87
CA LEU A 63 -5.59 -44.15 -25.80
C LEU A 63 -6.56 -44.18 -26.99
N ALA A 64 -6.61 -43.12 -27.79
CA ALA A 64 -7.53 -43.03 -28.91
C ALA A 64 -7.09 -43.95 -30.07
N ALA A 65 -8.09 -44.53 -30.75
CA ALA A 65 -7.86 -45.35 -31.94
C ALA A 65 -7.58 -44.51 -33.20
N ASP A 66 -8.14 -43.29 -33.27
CA ASP A 66 -7.93 -42.35 -34.37
C ASP A 66 -7.96 -40.89 -33.86
N THR A 67 -7.70 -39.95 -34.77
CA THR A 67 -7.63 -38.50 -34.47
C THR A 67 -8.95 -37.76 -34.67
N SER A 68 -10.04 -38.43 -35.07
CA SER A 68 -11.29 -37.78 -35.51
C SER A 68 -11.96 -36.93 -34.43
N HIS A 69 -11.77 -37.29 -33.16
CA HIS A 69 -12.34 -36.59 -32.00
C HIS A 69 -11.38 -35.60 -31.33
N PHE A 70 -10.14 -35.47 -31.82
CA PHE A 70 -9.11 -34.69 -31.13
C PHE A 70 -9.49 -33.21 -31.06
N ASP A 71 -9.98 -32.62 -32.15
CA ASP A 71 -10.40 -31.21 -32.16
C ASP A 71 -11.43 -30.89 -31.05
N GLY A 72 -12.37 -31.80 -30.81
CA GLY A 72 -13.35 -31.69 -29.73
C GLY A 72 -12.70 -31.74 -28.35
N GLN A 73 -11.82 -32.73 -28.11
CA GLN A 73 -11.11 -32.87 -26.84
C GLN A 73 -10.20 -31.67 -26.55
N LEU A 74 -9.47 -31.17 -27.56
CA LEU A 74 -8.62 -29.98 -27.44
C LEU A 74 -9.44 -28.72 -27.16
N LYS A 75 -10.62 -28.58 -27.80
CA LYS A 75 -11.55 -27.47 -27.55
C LYS A 75 -12.08 -27.50 -26.13
N ASP A 76 -12.48 -28.67 -25.62
CA ASP A 76 -12.96 -28.83 -24.26
C ASP A 76 -11.85 -28.57 -23.23
N PHE A 77 -10.64 -29.06 -23.48
CA PHE A 77 -9.47 -28.77 -22.67
C PHE A 77 -9.20 -27.26 -22.59
N ARG A 78 -9.12 -26.57 -23.75
CA ARG A 78 -8.90 -25.12 -23.79
C ARG A 78 -9.99 -24.37 -23.02
N LYS A 79 -11.26 -24.74 -23.23
CA LYS A 79 -12.41 -24.11 -22.56
C LYS A 79 -12.38 -24.34 -21.05
N ARG A 80 -12.02 -25.55 -20.60
CA ARG A 80 -11.95 -25.91 -19.17
C ARG A 80 -10.94 -25.07 -18.40
N TYR A 81 -9.75 -24.89 -18.95
CA TYR A 81 -8.65 -24.21 -18.24
C TYR A 81 -8.56 -22.69 -18.53
N GLY A 82 -9.08 -22.22 -19.67
CA GLY A 82 -9.21 -20.79 -19.98
C GLY A 82 -7.89 -20.00 -20.05
N ARG A 83 -6.74 -20.68 -20.17
CA ARG A 83 -5.39 -20.09 -20.08
C ARG A 83 -4.47 -20.40 -21.26
N TYR A 84 -5.04 -20.96 -22.33
CA TYR A 84 -4.30 -21.32 -23.54
C TYR A 84 -4.87 -20.58 -24.75
N GLN A 85 -4.01 -19.96 -25.55
CA GLN A 85 -4.38 -19.30 -26.81
C GLN A 85 -4.67 -20.33 -27.90
N ALA A 86 -3.80 -21.34 -28.00
CA ALA A 86 -3.93 -22.45 -28.92
C ALA A 86 -3.51 -23.75 -28.22
N VAL A 87 -4.17 -24.85 -28.60
CA VAL A 87 -3.75 -26.21 -28.25
C VAL A 87 -3.84 -27.05 -29.52
N TYR A 88 -2.80 -27.79 -29.86
CA TYR A 88 -2.72 -28.57 -31.09
C TYR A 88 -1.87 -29.82 -30.93
N VAL A 89 -2.08 -30.78 -31.83
CA VAL A 89 -1.29 -32.02 -31.89
C VAL A 89 -0.46 -31.99 -33.17
N LEU A 90 0.84 -32.21 -33.03
CA LEU A 90 1.77 -32.39 -34.14
C LEU A 90 2.09 -33.86 -34.34
N ASP A 91 2.10 -34.31 -35.59
CA ASP A 91 2.61 -35.64 -35.96
C ASP A 91 4.16 -35.67 -36.02
N THR A 92 4.72 -36.81 -36.43
CA THR A 92 6.18 -36.97 -36.62
C THR A 92 6.78 -36.05 -37.67
N ASN A 93 5.98 -35.54 -38.61
CA ASN A 93 6.38 -34.61 -39.65
C ASN A 93 6.18 -33.15 -39.22
N ARG A 94 5.81 -32.92 -37.96
CA ARG A 94 5.48 -31.60 -37.38
C ARG A 94 4.28 -30.93 -38.05
N GLN A 95 3.40 -31.72 -38.67
CA GLN A 95 2.15 -31.24 -39.23
C GLN A 95 1.05 -31.27 -38.17
N PRO A 96 0.25 -30.19 -38.06
CA PRO A 96 -0.88 -30.18 -37.15
C PRO A 96 -1.97 -31.13 -37.62
N VAL A 97 -2.25 -32.17 -36.85
CA VAL A 97 -3.31 -33.17 -37.12
C VAL A 97 -4.61 -32.88 -36.38
N ALA A 98 -4.56 -32.02 -35.36
CA ALA A 98 -5.70 -31.51 -34.62
C ALA A 98 -5.35 -30.16 -33.99
N ARG A 99 -6.34 -29.28 -33.83
CA ARG A 99 -6.14 -27.95 -33.24
C ARG A 99 -7.40 -27.36 -32.61
N ALA A 100 -7.18 -26.50 -31.62
CA ALA A 100 -8.21 -25.66 -31.04
C ALA A 100 -7.61 -24.31 -30.66
N GLY A 101 -8.07 -23.22 -31.29
CA GLY A 101 -7.79 -21.84 -30.85
C GLY A 101 -7.14 -21.03 -31.95
N GLY A 102 -6.05 -20.34 -31.62
CA GLY A 102 -5.19 -19.67 -32.58
C GLY A 102 -4.53 -20.61 -33.60
N GLN A 103 -3.76 -20.02 -34.52
CA GLN A 103 -3.02 -20.80 -35.51
C GLN A 103 -1.88 -21.58 -34.83
N PRO A 104 -1.61 -22.84 -35.22
CA PRO A 104 -0.46 -23.58 -34.71
C PRO A 104 0.88 -22.97 -35.15
N HIS A 105 1.84 -22.92 -34.23
CA HIS A 105 3.22 -22.47 -34.49
C HIS A 105 4.23 -23.63 -34.31
N PRO A 106 4.19 -24.66 -35.17
CA PRO A 106 5.01 -25.85 -35.01
C PRO A 106 6.50 -25.52 -34.97
N GLU A 107 6.98 -24.47 -35.65
CA GLU A 107 8.37 -24.01 -35.68
C GLU A 107 8.91 -23.58 -34.31
N ARG A 108 8.04 -23.30 -33.34
CA ARG A 108 8.42 -22.90 -31.96
C ARG A 108 8.61 -24.08 -31.01
N VAL A 109 8.24 -25.29 -31.45
CA VAL A 109 8.33 -26.53 -30.66
C VAL A 109 9.71 -27.16 -30.85
N PRO A 110 10.33 -27.77 -29.82
CA PRO A 110 11.55 -28.55 -30.00
C PRO A 110 11.37 -29.65 -31.06
N GLU A 111 12.41 -29.95 -31.84
CA GLU A 111 12.34 -30.94 -32.94
C GLU A 111 11.98 -32.35 -32.47
N ARG A 112 12.55 -32.79 -31.33
CA ARG A 112 12.36 -34.13 -30.78
C ARG A 112 12.27 -34.08 -29.26
N PRO A 113 11.13 -33.63 -28.71
CA PRO A 113 10.94 -33.64 -27.27
C PRO A 113 10.89 -35.08 -26.78
N THR A 114 11.72 -35.39 -25.79
CA THR A 114 11.80 -36.71 -25.15
C THR A 114 10.91 -36.80 -23.91
N GLY A 115 10.46 -35.66 -23.37
CA GLY A 115 9.54 -35.56 -22.25
C GLY A 115 8.73 -34.28 -22.30
N ALA A 116 7.83 -34.11 -21.34
CA ALA A 116 7.05 -32.88 -21.22
C ALA A 116 7.93 -31.71 -20.73
N GLY A 117 7.61 -30.50 -21.18
CA GLY A 117 8.34 -29.30 -20.79
C GLY A 117 7.76 -28.01 -21.36
N SER A 118 8.43 -26.92 -21.04
CA SER A 118 8.06 -25.56 -21.45
C SER A 118 9.26 -24.83 -22.06
N SER A 119 9.00 -23.97 -23.04
CA SER A 119 9.99 -23.01 -23.54
C SER A 119 10.21 -21.85 -22.56
N ASP A 120 11.19 -21.00 -22.84
CA ASP A 120 11.16 -19.62 -22.34
C ASP A 120 9.97 -18.85 -22.93
N ALA A 121 9.65 -17.70 -22.32
CA ALA A 121 8.59 -16.83 -22.83
C ALA A 121 8.98 -16.22 -24.17
N LEU A 122 8.05 -16.20 -25.11
CA LEU A 122 8.24 -15.62 -26.44
C LEU A 122 6.97 -14.94 -26.94
N ALA A 123 7.13 -14.06 -27.93
CA ALA A 123 6.01 -13.39 -28.57
C ALA A 123 5.42 -14.28 -29.67
N VAL A 124 4.13 -14.61 -29.54
CA VAL A 124 3.30 -15.18 -30.62
C VAL A 124 2.16 -14.20 -30.85
N ASP A 125 1.98 -13.74 -32.09
CA ASP A 125 0.96 -12.76 -32.45
C ASP A 125 0.94 -11.51 -31.54
N ARG A 126 2.12 -11.07 -31.10
CA ARG A 126 2.36 -9.96 -30.15
C ARG A 126 1.90 -10.22 -28.71
N LEU A 127 1.46 -11.43 -28.39
CA LEU A 127 1.12 -11.86 -27.03
C LEU A 127 2.29 -12.63 -26.39
N PRO A 128 2.59 -12.40 -25.11
CA PRO A 128 3.58 -13.17 -24.39
C PRO A 128 3.03 -14.56 -24.08
N VAL A 129 3.63 -15.59 -24.67
CA VAL A 129 3.22 -16.98 -24.46
C VAL A 129 4.40 -17.86 -24.05
N VAL A 130 4.06 -19.03 -23.52
CA VAL A 130 5.00 -20.13 -23.27
C VAL A 130 4.53 -21.35 -24.04
N ILE A 131 5.44 -21.94 -24.82
CA ILE A 131 5.18 -23.14 -25.58
C ILE A 131 5.40 -24.33 -24.66
N GLN A 132 4.30 -24.95 -24.25
CA GLN A 132 4.32 -26.19 -23.49
C GLN A 132 4.12 -27.36 -24.44
N HIS A 133 4.86 -28.44 -24.22
CA HIS A 133 4.79 -29.62 -25.06
C HIS A 133 4.79 -30.88 -24.20
N ALA A 134 4.07 -31.89 -24.65
CA ALA A 134 4.10 -33.23 -24.06
C ALA A 134 4.08 -34.27 -25.20
N PRO A 135 5.19 -35.03 -25.39
CA PRO A 135 5.21 -36.11 -26.37
C PRO A 135 4.37 -37.29 -25.87
N PHE A 136 3.71 -37.98 -26.79
CA PHE A 136 3.01 -39.24 -26.55
C PHE A 136 3.14 -40.17 -27.75
N THR A 137 2.73 -41.43 -27.56
CA THR A 137 2.73 -42.46 -28.60
C THR A 137 1.32 -43.01 -28.73
N TYR A 138 0.82 -43.12 -29.96
CA TYR A 138 -0.46 -43.76 -30.26
C TYR A 138 -0.39 -45.27 -30.00
N SER A 139 -1.55 -45.91 -29.92
CA SER A 139 -1.67 -47.37 -29.78
C SER A 139 -1.00 -48.14 -30.94
N ASP A 140 -0.90 -47.55 -32.12
CA ASP A 140 -0.21 -48.10 -33.31
C ASP A 140 1.31 -47.87 -33.31
N GLY A 141 1.87 -47.26 -32.26
CA GLY A 141 3.31 -47.00 -32.11
C GLY A 141 3.80 -45.70 -32.76
N LYS A 142 2.96 -44.96 -33.50
CA LYS A 142 3.35 -43.65 -34.04
C LYS A 142 3.53 -42.62 -32.92
N ARG A 143 4.47 -41.70 -33.07
CA ARG A 143 4.73 -40.63 -32.10
C ARG A 143 3.97 -39.36 -32.48
N ALA A 144 3.52 -38.62 -31.48
CA ALA A 144 2.97 -37.28 -31.64
C ALA A 144 3.36 -36.41 -30.44
N VAL A 145 3.09 -35.11 -30.56
CA VAL A 145 3.32 -34.14 -29.50
C VAL A 145 2.08 -33.28 -29.36
N VAL A 146 1.49 -33.24 -28.17
CA VAL A 146 0.49 -32.21 -27.85
C VAL A 146 1.22 -30.95 -27.40
N VAL A 147 0.77 -29.81 -27.91
CA VAL A 147 1.38 -28.51 -27.70
C VAL A 147 0.30 -27.56 -27.22
N ALA A 148 0.62 -26.75 -26.21
CA ALA A 148 -0.25 -25.69 -25.73
C ALA A 148 0.52 -24.37 -25.65
N GLU A 149 -0.08 -23.31 -26.18
CA GLU A 149 0.43 -21.94 -26.09
C GLU A 149 -0.19 -21.29 -24.86
N PHE A 150 0.54 -21.33 -23.74
CA PHE A 150 0.10 -20.81 -22.46
C PHE A 150 0.16 -19.29 -22.44
N ASP A 151 -0.97 -18.64 -22.17
CA ASP A 151 -1.10 -17.19 -22.12
C ASP A 151 -0.55 -16.64 -20.79
N LEU A 152 0.54 -15.88 -20.84
CA LEU A 152 1.14 -15.32 -19.62
C LEU A 152 0.25 -14.26 -18.95
N ALA A 153 -0.72 -13.69 -19.65
CA ALA A 153 -1.71 -12.80 -19.03
C ALA A 153 -2.60 -13.54 -18.01
N SER A 154 -2.74 -14.87 -18.12
CA SER A 154 -3.50 -15.67 -17.15
C SER A 154 -2.82 -15.74 -15.78
N LEU A 155 -1.52 -15.42 -15.69
CA LEU A 155 -0.77 -15.38 -14.43
C LEU A 155 -1.16 -14.21 -13.53
N LYS A 156 -1.98 -13.26 -14.00
CA LYS A 156 -2.40 -12.11 -13.19
C LYS A 156 -2.94 -12.52 -11.81
N HIS A 157 -3.70 -13.62 -11.76
CA HIS A 157 -4.29 -14.16 -10.54
C HIS A 157 -3.28 -14.79 -9.58
N ALA A 158 -2.08 -15.17 -10.08
CA ALA A 158 -1.01 -15.67 -9.22
C ALA A 158 -0.44 -14.58 -8.28
N PHE A 159 -0.80 -13.30 -8.51
CA PHE A 159 -0.32 -12.16 -7.75
C PHE A 159 -1.34 -11.57 -6.76
N ASP A 160 -2.52 -12.16 -6.62
CA ASP A 160 -3.55 -11.64 -5.70
C ASP A 160 -3.02 -11.55 -4.25
N ALA A 161 -2.14 -12.50 -3.85
CA ALA A 161 -1.51 -12.54 -2.54
C ALA A 161 -0.47 -11.42 -2.28
N VAL A 162 -0.09 -10.65 -3.30
CA VAL A 162 0.95 -9.61 -3.21
C VAL A 162 0.35 -8.21 -3.09
N LEU A 163 -0.97 -8.06 -3.30
CA LEU A 163 -1.65 -6.77 -3.15
C LEU A 163 -1.48 -6.24 -1.71
N PRO A 164 -1.24 -4.92 -1.52
CA PRO A 164 -1.33 -3.84 -2.52
C PRO A 164 -0.03 -3.56 -3.31
N ALA A 165 0.99 -4.42 -3.22
CA ALA A 165 2.21 -4.24 -4.00
C ALA A 165 1.95 -4.44 -5.49
N THR A 166 2.67 -3.69 -6.33
CA THR A 166 2.74 -4.00 -7.75
C THR A 166 3.73 -5.15 -7.96
N ALA A 167 3.36 -6.14 -8.76
CA ALA A 167 4.19 -7.29 -9.08
C ALA A 167 4.43 -7.38 -10.58
N TRP A 168 5.60 -7.89 -10.96
CA TRP A 168 6.00 -8.19 -12.32
C TRP A 168 6.64 -9.58 -12.36
N VAL A 169 6.34 -10.37 -13.40
CA VAL A 169 7.18 -11.48 -13.84
C VAL A 169 8.09 -10.95 -14.92
N VAL A 170 9.37 -11.23 -14.81
CA VAL A 170 10.36 -10.83 -15.81
C VAL A 170 11.23 -11.99 -16.25
N ASP A 171 11.72 -11.91 -17.49
CA ASP A 171 12.73 -12.84 -18.02
C ASP A 171 14.14 -12.50 -17.50
N ALA A 172 15.14 -13.27 -17.92
CA ALA A 172 16.54 -13.07 -17.55
C ALA A 172 17.12 -11.71 -18.03
N ARG A 173 16.49 -11.05 -19.00
CA ARG A 173 16.86 -9.74 -19.55
C ARG A 173 16.12 -8.59 -18.84
N SER A 174 15.37 -8.88 -17.77
CA SER A 174 14.51 -7.94 -17.05
C SER A 174 13.38 -7.37 -17.92
N GLU A 175 12.92 -8.14 -18.90
CA GLU A 175 11.77 -7.82 -19.74
C GLU A 175 10.49 -8.36 -19.12
N VAL A 176 9.43 -7.56 -19.11
CA VAL A 176 8.17 -7.86 -18.42
C VAL A 176 7.34 -8.87 -19.21
N LEU A 177 6.99 -9.97 -18.55
CA LEU A 177 6.18 -11.06 -19.08
C LEU A 177 4.73 -10.99 -18.60
N ALA A 178 4.53 -10.58 -17.35
CA ALA A 178 3.22 -10.39 -16.72
C ALA A 178 3.32 -9.31 -15.63
N SER A 179 2.21 -8.63 -15.31
CA SER A 179 2.16 -7.69 -14.20
C SER A 179 0.75 -7.57 -13.61
N THR A 180 0.65 -7.18 -12.34
CA THR A 180 -0.61 -6.71 -11.73
C THR A 180 -1.02 -5.29 -12.17
N SER A 181 -0.11 -4.56 -12.83
CA SER A 181 -0.35 -3.25 -13.42
C SER A 181 -0.33 -3.32 -14.94
N GLY A 182 -0.75 -2.25 -15.62
CA GLY A 182 -0.63 -2.18 -17.08
C GLY A 182 0.83 -2.30 -17.54
N PHE A 183 1.10 -3.16 -18.53
CA PHE A 183 2.44 -3.35 -19.08
C PHE A 183 2.39 -3.65 -20.58
N THR A 184 3.50 -3.40 -21.27
CA THR A 184 3.74 -3.92 -22.62
C THR A 184 4.62 -5.15 -22.51
N ALA A 185 4.22 -6.25 -23.14
CA ALA A 185 5.01 -7.49 -23.13
C ALA A 185 6.42 -7.25 -23.67
N PHE A 186 7.41 -7.88 -23.04
CA PHE A 186 8.84 -7.79 -23.35
C PHE A 186 9.46 -6.40 -23.20
N GLN A 187 8.75 -5.42 -22.63
CA GLN A 187 9.36 -4.13 -22.29
C GLN A 187 10.29 -4.30 -21.09
N LYS A 188 11.42 -3.59 -21.06
CA LYS A 188 12.28 -3.59 -19.87
C LYS A 188 11.57 -2.93 -18.69
N LEU A 189 11.86 -3.42 -17.48
CA LEU A 189 11.46 -2.73 -16.25
C LEU A 189 11.94 -1.27 -16.27
N GLY A 190 10.99 -0.35 -16.11
CA GLY A 190 11.23 1.08 -16.33
C GLY A 190 12.20 1.72 -15.34
N ARG A 191 12.29 1.20 -14.10
CA ARG A 191 13.14 1.77 -13.03
C ARG A 191 14.43 0.96 -12.85
N ALA A 192 15.53 1.64 -12.56
CA ALA A 192 16.84 1.00 -12.39
C ALA A 192 16.91 0.10 -11.15
N GLU A 193 16.19 0.45 -10.09
CA GLU A 193 16.09 -0.30 -8.83
C GLU A 193 15.41 -1.64 -9.05
N LEU A 194 14.32 -1.65 -9.83
CA LEU A 194 13.60 -2.87 -10.20
C LEU A 194 14.50 -3.80 -11.03
N ARG A 195 15.25 -3.24 -11.99
CA ARG A 195 16.24 -4.00 -12.79
C ARG A 195 17.38 -4.55 -11.94
N ARG A 196 17.90 -3.77 -10.99
CA ARG A 196 18.93 -4.25 -10.05
C ARG A 196 18.42 -5.40 -9.19
N ALA A 197 17.18 -5.30 -8.68
CA ALA A 197 16.56 -6.39 -7.95
C ALA A 197 16.37 -7.63 -8.84
N ALA A 198 15.89 -7.45 -10.08
CA ALA A 198 15.74 -8.53 -11.06
C ALA A 198 17.08 -9.22 -11.42
N ALA A 199 18.20 -8.51 -11.39
CA ALA A 199 19.51 -9.10 -11.68
C ALA A 199 20.08 -9.96 -10.54
N ALA A 200 19.53 -9.88 -9.32
CA ALA A 200 20.03 -10.62 -8.17
C ALA A 200 19.83 -12.14 -8.37
N ASP A 201 20.80 -12.97 -8.02
CA ASP A 201 20.68 -14.42 -8.23
C ASP A 201 19.78 -15.07 -7.15
N ARG A 202 19.82 -14.54 -5.93
CA ARG A 202 19.03 -14.96 -4.77
C ARG A 202 17.82 -14.04 -4.55
N PRO A 203 16.87 -14.40 -3.67
CA PRO A 203 15.89 -13.44 -3.19
C PRO A 203 16.58 -12.19 -2.64
N ALA A 204 16.08 -11.01 -3.00
CA ALA A 204 16.66 -9.73 -2.60
C ALA A 204 15.55 -8.78 -2.17
N VAL A 205 15.83 -7.92 -1.20
CA VAL A 205 14.96 -6.82 -0.79
C VAL A 205 15.81 -5.57 -0.57
N SER A 206 15.29 -4.42 -1.00
CA SER A 206 15.98 -3.15 -0.88
C SER A 206 15.00 -1.99 -0.80
N LEU A 207 15.43 -0.89 -0.22
CA LEU A 207 14.72 0.38 -0.30
C LEU A 207 15.16 1.12 -1.55
N ALA A 208 14.18 1.48 -2.37
CA ALA A 208 14.31 2.26 -3.59
C ALA A 208 13.72 3.67 -3.37
N GLY A 209 14.21 4.66 -4.11
CA GLY A 209 13.71 6.04 -4.07
C GLY A 209 14.54 7.00 -3.21
N GLY A 210 14.71 8.23 -3.69
CA GLY A 210 15.54 9.27 -3.07
C GLY A 210 14.73 10.43 -2.48
N GLY A 211 15.18 10.96 -1.34
CA GLY A 211 14.84 12.32 -0.88
C GLY A 211 13.54 12.52 -0.08
N SER A 212 12.43 11.84 -0.40
CA SER A 212 11.15 11.99 0.34
C SER A 212 10.52 10.65 0.72
N VAL A 213 9.66 10.64 1.75
CA VAL A 213 8.94 9.45 2.22
C VAL A 213 7.99 8.94 1.14
N ASP A 214 7.35 9.86 0.43
CA ASP A 214 6.35 9.60 -0.61
C ASP A 214 6.92 8.90 -1.85
N ALA A 215 8.22 9.05 -2.10
CA ALA A 215 8.91 8.43 -3.22
C ALA A 215 9.64 7.13 -2.85
N ARG A 216 9.65 6.74 -1.57
CA ARG A 216 10.33 5.50 -1.14
C ARG A 216 9.45 4.28 -1.36
N GLU A 217 10.06 3.25 -1.93
CA GLU A 217 9.44 1.96 -2.16
C GLU A 217 10.32 0.84 -1.60
N ILE A 218 9.66 -0.22 -1.14
CA ILE A 218 10.31 -1.48 -0.84
C ILE A 218 10.24 -2.31 -2.13
N VAL A 219 11.41 -2.58 -2.68
CA VAL A 219 11.58 -3.42 -3.87
C VAL A 219 12.12 -4.76 -3.44
N ALA A 220 11.41 -5.83 -3.79
CA ALA A 220 11.87 -7.19 -3.55
C ALA A 220 11.86 -8.01 -4.85
N SER A 221 12.69 -9.05 -4.91
CA SER A 221 12.67 -10.01 -6.01
C SER A 221 12.89 -11.44 -5.52
N ALA A 222 12.36 -12.41 -6.26
CA ALA A 222 12.61 -13.82 -6.05
C ALA A 222 12.63 -14.61 -7.37
N PRO A 223 13.54 -15.60 -7.52
CA PRO A 223 13.55 -16.49 -8.67
C PRO A 223 12.33 -17.43 -8.70
N VAL A 224 11.82 -17.70 -9.91
CA VAL A 224 10.74 -18.68 -10.15
C VAL A 224 11.29 -20.11 -10.32
N ARG A 225 12.59 -20.25 -10.61
CA ARG A 225 13.29 -21.55 -10.71
C ARG A 225 13.36 -22.30 -9.38
N ASP A 226 13.29 -23.62 -9.45
CA ASP A 226 13.84 -24.48 -8.41
C ASP A 226 15.34 -24.67 -8.67
N GLY A 227 16.16 -24.78 -7.63
CA GLY A 227 17.61 -25.06 -7.74
C GLY A 227 17.94 -26.47 -8.28
N GLY A 228 17.09 -27.03 -9.13
CA GLY A 228 17.20 -28.36 -9.73
C GLY A 228 17.69 -28.35 -11.18
N ARG A 229 17.98 -29.56 -11.69
CA ARG A 229 18.64 -29.84 -12.98
C ARG A 229 17.75 -29.78 -14.23
N THR A 230 16.45 -29.46 -14.12
CA THR A 230 15.57 -29.36 -15.30
C THR A 230 15.65 -27.96 -15.90
N PRO A 231 15.84 -27.81 -17.22
CA PRO A 231 15.69 -26.52 -17.88
C PRO A 231 14.27 -26.01 -17.61
N GLY A 232 14.18 -24.90 -16.92
CA GLY A 232 12.93 -24.20 -16.66
C GLY A 232 13.11 -22.72 -16.98
N PRO A 233 12.02 -21.97 -17.15
CA PRO A 233 12.12 -20.59 -17.56
C PRO A 233 12.90 -19.78 -16.53
N SER A 234 13.86 -18.97 -16.99
CA SER A 234 14.75 -18.17 -16.11
C SER A 234 14.06 -16.92 -15.58
N TRP A 235 12.84 -17.07 -15.08
CA TRP A 235 12.00 -15.96 -14.66
C TRP A 235 12.23 -15.55 -13.22
N ARG A 236 11.83 -14.32 -12.93
CA ARG A 236 11.80 -13.76 -11.59
C ARG A 236 10.52 -13.01 -11.35
N VAL A 237 10.07 -13.02 -10.11
CA VAL A 237 9.04 -12.10 -9.64
C VAL A 237 9.72 -10.92 -8.99
N VAL A 238 9.35 -9.72 -9.39
CA VAL A 238 9.76 -8.45 -8.78
C VAL A 238 8.53 -7.78 -8.21
N THR A 239 8.61 -7.27 -6.99
CA THR A 239 7.52 -6.54 -6.34
C THR A 239 8.01 -5.17 -5.90
N ALA A 240 7.12 -4.19 -5.97
CA ALA A 240 7.36 -2.85 -5.44
C ALA A 240 6.15 -2.37 -4.65
N ARG A 241 6.41 -1.87 -3.44
CA ARG A 241 5.37 -1.31 -2.55
C ARG A 241 5.83 0.02 -2.00
N SER A 242 5.00 1.05 -2.10
CA SER A 242 5.27 2.34 -1.47
C SER A 242 5.32 2.22 0.06
N VAL A 243 6.33 2.82 0.68
CA VAL A 243 6.50 2.84 2.15
C VAL A 243 5.32 3.52 2.84
N ASN A 244 4.69 4.50 2.18
CA ASN A 244 3.48 5.16 2.69
C ASN A 244 2.35 4.16 2.92
N THR A 245 2.25 3.12 2.08
CA THR A 245 1.22 2.06 2.22
C THR A 245 1.44 1.12 3.39
N VAL A 246 2.64 1.10 3.96
CA VAL A 246 3.01 0.28 5.12
C VAL A 246 2.77 1.04 6.44
N LEU A 247 2.88 2.38 6.40
CA LEU A 247 2.75 3.26 7.57
C LEU A 247 1.30 3.67 7.91
N LEU A 248 0.29 3.22 7.14
CA LEU A 248 -1.12 3.63 7.36
C LEU A 248 -1.78 3.26 8.70
N PRO A 249 -1.29 2.31 9.53
CA PRO A 249 -1.86 2.17 10.88
C PRO A 249 -1.59 3.40 11.76
N GLU A 250 -0.51 4.16 11.52
CA GLU A 250 -0.12 5.31 12.35
C GLU A 250 -0.74 6.65 11.92
N THR A 251 -1.07 6.81 10.64
CA THR A 251 -1.55 8.10 10.11
C THR A 251 -2.94 8.47 10.63
N GLN A 252 -3.83 7.48 10.81
CA GLN A 252 -5.16 7.70 11.34
C GLN A 252 -5.14 8.11 12.82
N ALA A 253 -4.22 7.52 13.62
CA ALA A 253 -3.99 7.93 15.00
C ALA A 253 -3.42 9.36 15.08
N ARG A 254 -2.58 9.75 14.12
CA ARG A 254 -1.98 11.09 14.08
C ARG A 254 -2.98 12.18 13.75
N ASP A 255 -3.90 11.95 12.81
CA ASP A 255 -4.93 12.93 12.48
C ASP A 255 -6.02 13.01 13.56
N GLN A 256 -6.36 11.88 14.20
CA GLN A 256 -7.20 11.89 15.41
C GLN A 256 -6.52 12.61 16.58
N ALA A 257 -5.20 12.45 16.76
CA ALA A 257 -4.46 13.19 17.78
C ALA A 257 -4.41 14.69 17.52
N LYS A 258 -4.29 15.14 16.26
CA LYS A 258 -4.39 16.57 15.90
C LYS A 258 -5.77 17.14 16.19
N LEU A 259 -6.83 16.41 15.83
CA LEU A 259 -8.21 16.83 16.11
C LEU A 259 -8.49 16.85 17.62
N ALA A 260 -7.99 15.86 18.37
CA ALA A 260 -8.08 15.83 19.82
C ALA A 260 -7.29 16.99 20.47
N ALA A 261 -6.07 17.26 20.00
CA ALA A 261 -5.27 18.40 20.46
C ALA A 261 -5.96 19.74 20.16
N LEU A 262 -6.53 19.89 18.97
CA LEU A 262 -7.29 21.08 18.59
C LEU A 262 -8.56 21.25 19.44
N ALA A 263 -9.28 20.16 19.71
CA ALA A 263 -10.45 20.15 20.58
C ALA A 263 -10.08 20.55 22.02
N VAL A 264 -9.01 19.99 22.58
CA VAL A 264 -8.50 20.35 23.91
C VAL A 264 -8.07 21.82 23.95
N ALA A 265 -7.38 22.31 22.91
CA ALA A 265 -6.99 23.71 22.82
C ALA A 265 -8.21 24.64 22.75
N ALA A 266 -9.23 24.29 21.98
CA ALA A 266 -10.47 25.06 21.88
C ALA A 266 -11.23 25.10 23.21
N VAL A 267 -11.33 23.96 23.91
CA VAL A 267 -11.95 23.88 25.25
C VAL A 267 -11.16 24.73 26.25
N ALA A 268 -9.83 24.66 26.23
CA ALA A 268 -9.00 25.49 27.10
C ALA A 268 -9.25 26.98 26.87
N VAL A 269 -9.24 27.43 25.61
CA VAL A 269 -9.53 28.84 25.26
C VAL A 269 -10.92 29.26 25.73
N ALA A 270 -11.94 28.40 25.56
CA ALA A 270 -13.30 28.68 26.01
C ALA A 270 -13.38 28.82 27.55
N VAL A 271 -12.79 27.87 28.30
CA VAL A 271 -12.79 27.88 29.76
C VAL A 271 -12.02 29.09 30.31
N PHE A 272 -10.84 29.40 29.76
CA PHE A 272 -10.06 30.56 30.19
C PHE A 272 -10.73 31.88 29.82
N GLY A 273 -11.34 31.98 28.63
CA GLY A 273 -12.12 33.15 28.22
C GLY A 273 -13.32 33.37 29.15
N TRP A 274 -14.02 32.30 29.50
CA TRP A 274 -15.12 32.33 30.46
C TRP A 274 -14.65 32.80 31.84
N LEU A 275 -13.58 32.22 32.38
CA LEU A 275 -13.01 32.59 33.68
C LEU A 275 -12.55 34.06 33.69
N TYR A 276 -11.94 34.52 32.60
CA TYR A 276 -11.49 35.91 32.47
C TYR A 276 -12.67 36.90 32.53
N VAL A 277 -13.74 36.62 31.78
CA VAL A 277 -14.92 37.49 31.72
C VAL A 277 -15.73 37.43 33.02
N MET A 278 -15.85 36.25 33.63
CA MET A 278 -16.69 36.06 34.81
C MET A 278 -16.04 36.47 36.12
N TRP A 279 -14.72 36.32 36.27
CA TRP A 279 -14.03 36.52 37.55
C TRP A 279 -12.99 37.64 37.50
N LEU A 280 -12.03 37.56 36.57
CA LEU A 280 -10.89 38.48 36.54
C LEU A 280 -11.28 39.92 36.16
N ARG A 281 -12.16 40.09 35.16
CA ARG A 281 -12.59 41.41 34.71
C ARG A 281 -13.39 42.17 35.79
N PRO A 282 -14.35 41.56 36.49
CA PRO A 282 -15.03 42.20 37.63
C PRO A 282 -14.08 42.52 38.79
N LEU A 283 -13.17 41.61 39.16
CA LEU A 283 -12.19 41.85 40.22
C LEU A 283 -11.30 43.07 39.92
N ARG A 284 -10.78 43.19 38.69
CA ARG A 284 -9.98 44.37 38.30
C ARG A 284 -10.77 45.68 38.35
N ARG A 285 -12.07 45.64 38.04
CA ARG A 285 -12.94 46.81 38.18
C ARG A 285 -13.11 47.20 39.63
N LEU A 286 -13.36 46.23 40.52
CA LEU A 286 -13.48 46.48 41.96
C LEU A 286 -12.18 47.03 42.57
N VAL A 287 -11.02 46.54 42.13
CA VAL A 287 -9.72 47.10 42.55
C VAL A 287 -9.60 48.55 42.10
N GLY A 288 -9.90 48.86 40.82
CA GLY A 288 -9.87 50.23 40.34
C GLY A 288 -10.87 51.16 41.04
N ASP A 289 -12.06 50.66 41.40
CA ASP A 289 -13.04 51.41 42.18
C ASP A 289 -12.55 51.66 43.61
N ALA A 290 -11.86 50.70 44.22
CA ALA A 290 -11.26 50.86 45.54
C ALA A 290 -10.10 51.87 45.53
N GLU A 291 -9.24 51.83 44.52
CA GLU A 291 -8.15 52.81 44.31
C GLU A 291 -8.74 54.23 44.15
N ARG A 292 -9.76 54.41 43.31
CA ARG A 292 -10.44 55.70 43.14
C ARG A 292 -11.02 56.25 44.44
N ILE A 293 -11.64 55.40 45.27
CA ILE A 293 -12.17 55.80 46.58
C ILE A 293 -11.02 56.19 47.53
N ALA A 294 -9.91 55.46 47.50
CA ALA A 294 -8.72 55.77 48.29
C ALA A 294 -8.08 57.11 47.89
N ASP A 295 -8.11 57.45 46.60
CA ASP A 295 -7.64 58.73 46.07
C ASP A 295 -8.60 59.90 46.33
N GLY A 296 -9.75 59.65 46.98
CA GLY A 296 -10.72 60.67 47.37
C GLY A 296 -11.76 61.02 46.31
N GLU A 297 -11.83 60.28 45.20
CA GLU A 297 -12.83 60.48 44.14
C GLU A 297 -14.19 59.85 44.50
N LEU A 298 -14.91 60.49 45.43
CA LEU A 298 -16.15 59.94 45.96
C LEU A 298 -17.40 60.18 45.07
N ARG A 299 -17.27 60.81 43.90
CA ARG A 299 -18.42 61.26 43.09
C ARG A 299 -19.10 60.14 42.28
N ALA A 300 -18.39 59.10 41.89
CA ALA A 300 -18.95 57.98 41.12
C ALA A 300 -19.21 56.78 42.04
N GLY A 301 -20.43 56.23 41.97
CA GLY A 301 -20.84 55.05 42.74
C GLY A 301 -20.23 53.76 42.21
N VAL A 302 -20.13 52.75 43.08
CA VAL A 302 -19.73 51.39 42.70
C VAL A 302 -20.96 50.62 42.22
N GLU A 303 -20.95 50.11 40.99
CA GLU A 303 -22.12 49.47 40.38
C GLU A 303 -22.33 48.03 40.92
N VAL A 304 -23.31 47.86 41.82
CA VAL A 304 -23.64 46.55 42.43
C VAL A 304 -24.73 45.85 41.60
N ARG A 305 -24.34 45.03 40.63
CA ARG A 305 -25.27 44.29 39.76
C ARG A 305 -25.33 42.77 40.02
N ARG A 306 -24.40 42.21 40.78
CA ARG A 306 -24.31 40.75 41.01
C ARG A 306 -24.76 40.38 42.43
N HIS A 307 -25.29 39.17 42.58
CA HIS A 307 -25.73 38.59 43.85
C HIS A 307 -24.76 37.52 44.39
N ASP A 308 -23.56 37.43 43.83
CA ASP A 308 -22.48 36.55 44.27
C ASP A 308 -21.55 37.25 45.28
N GLU A 309 -20.49 36.57 45.72
CA GLU A 309 -19.49 37.08 46.65
C GLU A 309 -18.84 38.39 46.15
N LEU A 310 -18.67 38.53 44.83
CA LEU A 310 -18.15 39.76 44.21
C LEU A 310 -19.15 40.92 44.33
N GLY A 311 -20.45 40.62 44.20
CA GLY A 311 -21.51 41.58 44.49
C GLY A 311 -21.54 42.05 45.94
N GLN A 312 -21.29 41.13 46.89
CA GLN A 312 -21.18 41.49 48.31
C GLN A 312 -19.99 42.42 48.57
N VAL A 313 -18.83 42.15 47.95
CA VAL A 313 -17.65 43.03 48.03
C VAL A 313 -17.95 44.41 47.42
N ALA A 314 -18.61 44.47 46.26
CA ALA A 314 -19.04 45.72 45.65
C ALA A 314 -19.97 46.52 46.57
N GLY A 315 -20.94 45.85 47.20
CA GLY A 315 -21.86 46.47 48.16
C GLY A 315 -21.16 46.99 49.42
N ALA A 316 -20.18 46.25 49.95
CA ALA A 316 -19.37 46.70 51.08
C ALA A 316 -18.53 47.93 50.71
N LEU A 317 -17.94 47.96 49.51
CA LEU A 317 -17.15 49.10 49.02
C LEU A 317 -18.02 50.36 48.85
N GLU A 318 -19.24 50.21 48.33
CA GLU A 318 -20.20 51.31 48.21
C GLU A 318 -20.63 51.87 49.57
N GLN A 319 -20.83 51.00 50.57
CA GLN A 319 -21.11 51.44 51.94
C GLN A 319 -19.95 52.25 52.53
N ILE A 320 -18.71 51.85 52.28
CA ILE A 320 -17.52 52.60 52.70
C ILE A 320 -17.50 53.98 52.02
N ARG A 321 -17.71 54.04 50.70
CA ARG A 321 -17.78 55.31 49.95
C ARG A 321 -18.81 56.26 50.53
N LEU A 322 -20.05 55.78 50.78
CA LEU A 322 -21.12 56.61 51.32
C LEU A 322 -20.83 57.13 52.73
N ARG A 323 -20.19 56.32 53.59
CA ARG A 323 -19.75 56.78 54.92
C ARG A 323 -18.70 57.87 54.82
N LEU A 324 -17.76 57.77 53.88
CA LEU A 324 -16.75 58.80 53.63
C LEU A 324 -17.36 60.09 53.07
N VAL A 325 -18.32 60.00 52.15
CA VAL A 325 -19.07 61.18 51.65
C VAL A 325 -19.79 61.90 52.78
N LYS A 326 -20.47 61.14 53.66
CA LYS A 326 -21.16 61.70 54.83
C LYS A 326 -20.18 62.39 55.78
N ALA A 327 -19.07 61.73 56.12
CA ALA A 327 -18.05 62.30 56.99
C ALA A 327 -17.35 63.54 56.40
N ALA A 328 -17.18 63.61 55.08
CA ALA A 328 -16.64 64.79 54.40
C ALA A 328 -17.65 65.97 54.40
N SER A 329 -18.94 65.67 54.26
CA SER A 329 -20.02 66.66 54.33
C SER A 329 -20.18 67.22 55.76
N ASP A 330 -20.07 66.37 56.79
CA ASP A 330 -20.14 66.78 58.20
C ASP A 330 -18.91 67.62 58.64
N ARG A 331 -17.81 67.58 57.88
CA ARG A 331 -16.56 68.34 58.14
C ARG A 331 -16.47 69.68 57.41
N THR A 332 -17.45 70.05 56.58
CA THR A 332 -17.46 71.36 55.91
C THR A 332 -18.25 72.36 56.78
N PRO A 333 -17.60 73.24 57.57
CA PRO A 333 -18.33 74.30 58.26
C PRO A 333 -18.87 75.27 57.21
N VAL A 334 -20.19 75.45 57.22
CA VAL A 334 -20.86 76.55 56.53
C VAL A 334 -20.42 77.83 57.24
N HIS A 335 -19.62 78.65 56.57
CA HIS A 335 -19.46 80.07 56.90
C HIS A 335 -20.67 80.84 56.37
#